data_AF-A0A8S3J344-F1
#
_entry.id   AF-A0A8S3J344-F1
#
_cell.length_a   1.000
_cell.length_b   1.000
_cell.length_c   1.000
_cell.angle_alpha   90.00
_cell.angle_beta   90.00
_cell.angle_gamma   90.00
#
_symmetry.space_group_name_H-M   'P 1'
#
loop_
_entity.id
_entity.type
_entity.pdbx_description
1 polymer ?
#
loop_
_entity_poly.entity_id
_entity_poly.type
_entity_poly.pdbx_seq_one_letter_code
_entity_poly.pdbx_strand_id
1 'polypeptide(L)' 'MRRAVEQHIGSCDKCARHNIRRAKEDGHLKNVQPPDDVFQIVHMDFWGPMTASDDGNRYVLVLTDNLSKYVIAE' A
#
# COMPACT_ATOMS: atom_id res chain seq x y z
N MET A 1 43.33 1.75 5.98
CA MET A 1 42.27 1.81 7.01
C MET A 1 40.87 1.97 6.45
N ARG A 2 40.55 3.05 5.72
CA ARG A 2 39.18 3.31 5.20
C ARG A 2 38.52 2.12 4.48
N ARG A 3 39.23 1.48 3.55
CA ARG A 3 38.73 0.30 2.81
C ARG A 3 38.35 -0.88 3.71
N ALA A 4 39.11 -1.14 4.77
CA ALA A 4 38.81 -2.23 5.71
C ALA A 4 37.56 -1.93 6.54
N VAL A 5 37.36 -0.66 6.91
CA VAL A 5 36.14 -0.20 7.60
C VAL A 5 34.94 -0.32 6.67
N GLU A 6 35.06 0.12 5.41
CA GLU A 6 34.00 -0.01 4.40
C GLU A 6 33.64 -1.48 4.15
N GLN A 7 34.63 -2.37 4.07
CA GLN A 7 34.41 -3.81 3.91
C GLN A 7 33.68 -4.41 5.13
N HIS A 8 34.11 -4.06 6.35
CA HIS A 8 33.47 -4.54 7.58
C HIS A 8 32.03 -4.04 7.72
N ILE A 9 31.77 -2.76 7.45
CA ILE A 9 30.41 -2.18 7.46
C ILE A 9 29.56 -2.76 6.31
N GLY A 10 30.19 -3.10 5.18
CA GLY A 10 29.55 -3.79 4.05
C GLY A 10 29.08 -5.19 4.41
N SER A 11 29.87 -5.96 5.17
CA SER A 11 29.57 -7.35 5.56
C SER A 11 28.78 -7.49 6.87
N CYS A 12 28.60 -6.43 7.64
CA CYS A 12 27.90 -6.49 8.93
C CYS A 12 26.37 -6.56 8.74
N ASP A 13 25.77 -7.71 9.07
CA ASP A 13 24.32 -7.95 8.99
C ASP A 13 23.51 -6.97 9.86
N LYS A 14 23.96 -6.70 11.09
CA LYS A 14 23.30 -5.73 11.99
C LYS A 14 23.24 -4.34 11.37
N CYS A 15 24.34 -3.88 10.75
CA CYS A 15 24.39 -2.57 10.09
C CYS A 15 23.54 -2.56 8.82
N ALA A 16 23.54 -3.64 8.04
CA ALA A 16 22.75 -3.72 6.81
C ALA A 16 21.23 -3.65 7.09
N ARG A 17 20.75 -4.27 8.16
CA ARG A 17 19.30 -4.31 8.48
C ARG A 17 18.76 -3.03 9.11
N HIS A 18 19.56 -2.35 9.94
CA HIS A 18 19.06 -1.24 10.77
C HIS A 18 19.48 0.14 10.25
N ASN A 19 20.40 0.23 9.28
CA ASN A 19 20.82 1.51 8.74
C ASN A 19 19.87 1.99 7.65
N ILE A 20 18.95 2.88 8.04
CA ILE A 20 17.94 3.53 7.18
C ILE A 20 18.57 4.14 5.91
N ARG A 21 19.81 4.64 6.00
CA ARG A 21 20.49 5.33 4.88
C ARG A 21 20.92 4.41 3.73
N ARG A 22 20.80 3.08 3.86
CA ARG A 22 21.14 2.13 2.80
C ARG A 22 19.92 1.63 2.02
N ALA A 23 18.73 2.14 2.30
CA ALA A 23 17.57 1.86 1.46
C ALA A 23 17.76 2.49 0.08
N LYS A 24 17.44 1.72 -0.98
CA LYS A 24 17.24 2.30 -2.31
C LYS A 24 16.01 3.20 -2.26
N GLU A 25 16.00 4.24 -3.08
CA GLU A 25 14.78 5.02 -3.28
C GLU A 25 13.66 4.13 -3.81
N ASP A 26 12.44 4.41 -3.36
CA ASP A 26 11.26 3.71 -3.85
C ASP A 26 11.13 3.91 -5.36
N GLY A 27 10.80 2.83 -6.06
CA GLY A 27 10.54 2.90 -7.50
C GLY A 27 9.32 3.77 -7.80
N HIS A 28 9.27 4.33 -9.00
CA HIS A 28 8.09 5.07 -9.45
C HIS A 28 6.87 4.15 -9.57
N LEU A 29 5.71 4.66 -9.13
CA LEU A 29 4.43 4.01 -9.39
C LEU A 29 4.21 3.89 -10.90
N LYS A 30 3.70 2.74 -11.33
CA LYS A 30 3.29 2.51 -12.72
C LYS A 30 1.79 2.74 -12.81
N ASN A 31 1.36 3.38 -13.90
CA ASN A 31 -0.06 3.49 -14.21
C ASN A 31 -0.61 2.09 -14.50
N VAL A 32 -1.75 1.79 -13.88
CA VAL A 32 -2.56 0.61 -14.21
C VAL A 32 -3.49 1.01 -15.34
N GLN A 33 -3.53 0.19 -16.40
CA GLN A 33 -4.46 0.43 -17.51
C GLN A 33 -5.90 0.30 -17.02
N PRO A 34 -6.79 1.25 -17.33
CA PRO A 34 -8.20 1.13 -17.00
C PRO A 34 -8.84 -0.02 -17.81
N PRO A 35 -9.92 -0.63 -17.32
CA PRO A 35 -10.71 -1.58 -18.10
C PRO A 35 -11.45 -0.89 -19.25
N ASP A 36 -11.89 -1.67 -20.24
CA ASP A 36 -12.54 -1.14 -21.46
C ASP A 36 -14.05 -0.89 -21.27
N ASP A 37 -14.66 -1.50 -20.25
CA ASP A 37 -16.10 -1.41 -19.98
C ASP A 37 -16.40 -1.28 -18.48
N VAL A 38 -17.58 -0.77 -18.16
CA VAL A 38 -18.06 -0.61 -16.78
C VAL A 38 -18.28 -1.98 -16.14
N PHE A 39 -18.01 -2.08 -14.84
CA PHE A 39 -18.14 -3.28 -14.02
C PHE A 39 -17.20 -4.45 -14.38
N GLN A 40 -16.21 -4.24 -15.25
CA GLN A 40 -15.17 -5.26 -15.51
C GLN A 40 -14.23 -5.45 -14.32
N ILE A 41 -13.90 -4.37 -13.60
CA ILE A 41 -13.07 -4.39 -12.40
C ILE A 41 -13.78 -3.58 -11.32
N VAL A 42 -14.05 -4.21 -10.19
CA VAL A 42 -14.61 -3.54 -9.00
C VAL A 42 -13.61 -3.62 -7.87
N HIS A 43 -13.28 -2.47 -7.30
CA HIS A 43 -12.50 -2.37 -6.07
C HIS A 43 -13.44 -2.50 -4.88
N MET A 44 -13.01 -3.24 -3.86
CA MET A 44 -13.77 -3.45 -2.64
C MET A 44 -12.87 -3.21 -1.44
N ASP A 45 -13.32 -2.39 -0.50
CA ASP A 45 -12.57 -2.10 0.72
C ASP A 45 -13.52 -1.87 1.91
N PHE A 46 -13.00 -2.02 3.12
CA PHE A 46 -13.71 -1.69 4.35
C PHE A 46 -13.24 -0.37 4.91
N TRP A 47 -14.19 0.51 5.21
CA TRP A 47 -13.92 1.71 5.97
C TRP A 47 -14.30 1.51 7.44
N GLY A 48 -13.31 1.57 8.34
CA GLY A 48 -13.50 1.45 9.78
C GLY A 48 -12.29 0.89 10.53
N PRO A 49 -12.45 0.54 11.82
CA PRO A 49 -13.68 0.56 12.60
C PRO A 49 -14.12 1.97 13.02
N MET A 50 -15.43 2.19 13.07
CA MET A 50 -16.07 3.41 13.56
C MET A 50 -16.92 3.16 14.81
N THR A 51 -17.44 4.24 15.40
CA THR A 51 -18.53 4.14 16.38
C THR A 51 -19.67 3.32 15.78
N ALA A 52 -20.22 2.42 16.59
CA ALA A 52 -21.30 1.56 16.15
C ALA A 52 -22.52 2.39 15.72
N SER A 53 -23.14 2.01 14.60
CA SER A 53 -24.46 2.48 14.21
C SER A 53 -25.52 1.98 15.20
N ASP A 54 -26.77 2.43 15.02
CA ASP A 54 -27.91 1.98 15.82
C ASP A 54 -28.10 0.45 15.75
N ASP A 55 -27.74 -0.17 14.62
CA ASP A 55 -27.79 -1.62 14.40
C ASP A 55 -26.51 -2.36 14.84
N GLY A 56 -25.52 -1.65 15.39
CA GLY A 56 -24.28 -2.24 15.89
C GLY A 56 -23.16 -2.37 14.83
N ASN A 57 -23.37 -1.92 13.60
CA ASN A 57 -22.37 -1.99 12.53
C ASN A 57 -21.23 -1.00 12.78
N ARG A 58 -19.99 -1.43 12.56
CA ARG A 58 -18.78 -0.62 12.80
C ARG A 58 -17.92 -0.39 11.55
N TYR A 59 -18.33 -0.96 10.44
CA TYR A 59 -17.60 -0.87 9.19
C TYR A 59 -18.60 -0.57 8.08
N VAL A 60 -18.13 0.14 7.06
CA VAL A 60 -18.83 0.34 5.80
C VAL A 60 -18.07 -0.44 4.73
N LEU A 61 -18.78 -1.28 3.97
CA LEU A 61 -18.24 -1.93 2.79
C LEU A 61 -18.38 -0.99 1.61
N VAL A 62 -17.26 -0.61 1.00
CA VAL A 62 -17.22 0.28 -0.15
C VAL A 62 -16.89 -0.54 -1.39
N LEU A 63 -17.76 -0.47 -2.40
CA LEU A 63 -17.52 -1.01 -3.74
C LEU A 63 -17.40 0.13 -4.74
N THR A 64 -16.38 0.10 -5.58
CA THR A 64 -16.12 1.12 -6.59
C THR A 64 -15.84 0.49 -7.95
N ASP A 65 -16.63 0.82 -8.96
CA ASP A 65 -16.30 0.47 -10.35
C ASP A 65 -15.03 1.20 -10.79
N ASN A 66 -14.07 0.47 -11.35
CA ASN A 66 -12.78 1.03 -11.74
C ASN A 66 -12.92 2.05 -12.87
N LEU A 67 -13.79 1.83 -13.87
CA LEU A 67 -13.87 2.70 -15.03
C LEU A 67 -14.65 3.98 -14.75
N SER A 68 -15.93 3.84 -14.41
CA SER A 68 -16.85 4.95 -14.20
C SER A 68 -16.64 5.69 -12.88
N LYS A 69 -15.90 5.08 -11.94
CA LYS A 69 -15.77 5.54 -10.55
C LYS A 69 -17.10 5.59 -9.81
N TYR A 70 -18.10 4.83 -10.27
CA TYR A 70 -19.36 4.67 -9.56
C TYR A 70 -19.15 3.93 -8.24
N VAL A 71 -19.73 4.43 -7.16
CA VAL A 71 -19.51 3.93 -5.79
C VAL A 71 -20.83 3.51 -5.15
N ILE A 72 -20.80 2.38 -4.45
CA ILE A 72 -21.82 1.94 -3.50
C ILE A 72 -21.14 1.75 -2.14
N ALA A 73 -21.79 2.18 -1.06
CA ALA A 73 -21.29 2.06 0.30
C ALA A 73 -22.43 1.67 1.25
N GLU A 74 -22.25 0.59 2.00
CA GLU A 74 -23.24 0.01 2.93
C GLU A 74 -22.62 -0.32 4.29
#